data_AF-A0A2S7UTA1-F1
#
_entry.id   AF-A0A2S7UTA1-F1
#
_cell.length_a   1.000
_cell.length_b   1.000
_cell.length_c   1.000
_cell.angle_alpha   90.00
_cell.angle_beta   90.00
_cell.angle_gamma   90.00
#
_symmetry.space_group_name_H-M   'P 1'
#
loop_
_entity.id
_entity.type
_entity.pdbx_description
1 polymer ?
#
loop_
_entity_poly.entity_id
_entity_poly.type
_entity_poly.pdbx_seq_one_letter_code
_entity_poly.pdbx_strand_id
1 'polypeptide(L)'
;MTDESNIKQSLVQRSLVLIVISIMAYLSYLGYLSAWFRQVTGSNHIDATNVAYLASARDYTADLLAILTESKIVLAVLQSSQGGISFIVDVQVQLGQILSSLHDVINLSWQLTLASLSSIEFLSLLLEASHFSMSVMLTMFFISLGISVCFWKRYHKISQMVSKISATLGLIVLVTHFILPYSIYSTAMLSKHLLSPHKSEIYRGYSSFHHQLPQYEGSSDLKDKVKGTMSYFKDKPEHLGKHSEKMSALSAKHLTLIFVEYLFMPLFIIYFFIRLTKQGFNSLLLHRK
;
A
#
# COMPACT_ATOMS: atom_id res chain seq x y z
N MET A 1 20.54 30.15 51.84
CA MET A 1 19.61 30.98 51.03
C MET A 1 19.54 30.57 49.57
N THR A 2 20.62 30.08 48.95
CA THR A 2 20.63 29.60 47.55
C THR A 2 19.81 28.32 47.30
N ASP A 3 19.77 27.41 48.27
CA ASP A 3 19.13 26.08 48.10
C ASP A 3 17.59 26.13 48.09
N GLU A 4 16.99 26.96 48.95
CA GLU A 4 15.53 27.08 49.04
C GLU A 4 14.92 27.81 47.82
N SER A 5 15.66 28.75 47.23
CA SER A 5 15.25 29.43 45.99
C SER A 5 15.26 28.49 44.79
N ASN A 6 16.27 27.62 44.68
CA ASN A 6 16.38 26.61 43.62
C ASN A 6 15.28 25.55 43.74
N ILE A 7 14.93 25.13 44.95
CA ILE A 7 13.85 24.16 45.19
C ILE A 7 12.50 24.77 44.78
N LYS A 8 12.19 26.00 45.19
CA LYS A 8 10.94 26.70 44.81
C LYS A 8 10.85 26.91 43.30
N GLN A 9 11.95 27.33 42.65
CA GLN A 9 11.99 27.53 41.20
C GLN A 9 11.74 26.22 40.44
N SER A 10 12.32 25.10 40.89
CA SER A 10 12.10 23.78 40.29
C SER A 10 10.65 23.27 40.43
N LEU A 11 9.94 23.66 41.50
CA LEU A 11 8.55 23.29 41.74
C LEU A 11 7.61 24.11 40.85
N VAL A 12 7.82 25.42 40.74
CA VAL A 12 7.03 26.30 39.87
C VAL A 12 7.13 25.86 38.41
N GLN A 13 8.35 25.55 37.92
CA GLN A 13 8.56 25.09 36.55
C GLN A 13 7.82 23.77 36.27
N ARG A 14 7.77 22.84 37.23
CA ARG A 14 7.04 21.57 37.07
C ARG A 14 5.54 21.74 37.07
N SER A 15 5.02 22.58 37.95
CA SER A 15 3.58 22.91 37.96
C SER A 15 3.16 23.53 36.64
N LEU A 16 3.97 24.42 36.06
CA LEU A 16 3.74 24.97 34.73
C LEU A 16 3.72 23.90 33.65
N VAL A 17 4.70 22.98 33.64
CA VAL A 17 4.75 21.87 32.67
C VAL A 17 3.51 20.98 32.80
N LEU A 18 3.08 20.64 34.00
CA LEU A 18 1.88 19.83 34.22
C LEU A 18 0.62 20.54 33.75
N ILE A 19 0.47 21.83 34.02
CA ILE A 19 -0.65 22.63 33.51
C ILE A 19 -0.69 22.59 31.98
N VAL A 20 0.45 22.78 31.32
CA VAL A 20 0.54 22.72 29.86
C VAL A 20 0.16 21.33 29.33
N ILE A 21 0.68 20.25 29.94
CA ILE A 21 0.34 18.88 29.52
C ILE A 21 -1.16 18.59 29.73
N SER A 22 -1.75 19.04 30.84
CA SER A 22 -3.18 18.88 31.10
C SER A 22 -4.04 19.64 30.09
N ILE A 23 -3.65 20.87 29.73
CA ILE A 23 -4.31 21.63 28.66
C ILE A 23 -4.19 20.89 27.32
N MET A 24 -3.01 20.39 26.97
CA MET A 24 -2.80 19.62 25.73
C MET A 24 -3.61 18.33 25.70
N ALA A 25 -3.72 17.61 26.82
CA ALA A 25 -4.56 16.42 26.94
C ALA A 25 -6.04 16.76 26.74
N TYR A 26 -6.51 17.86 27.34
CA TYR A 26 -7.90 18.32 27.18
C TYR A 26 -8.21 18.75 25.75
N LEU A 27 -7.32 19.52 25.11
CA LEU A 27 -7.46 19.92 23.71
C LEU A 27 -7.37 18.73 22.74
N SER A 28 -6.59 17.70 23.09
CA SER A 28 -6.53 16.43 22.32
C SER A 28 -7.84 15.67 22.42
N TYR A 29 -8.43 15.59 23.62
CA TYR A 29 -9.70 14.91 23.87
C TYR A 29 -10.84 15.55 23.09
N LEU A 30 -10.90 16.89 23.05
CA LEU A 30 -11.87 17.63 22.25
C LEU A 30 -11.61 17.59 20.73
N GLY A 31 -10.46 17.07 20.30
CA GLY A 31 -10.08 17.01 18.88
C GLY A 31 -9.56 18.32 18.29
N TYR A 32 -9.42 19.39 19.09
CA TYR A 32 -8.85 20.64 18.59
C TYR A 32 -7.39 20.50 18.20
N LEU A 33 -6.62 19.73 18.96
CA LEU A 33 -5.20 19.54 18.66
C LEU A 33 -5.00 18.71 17.38
N SER A 34 -5.86 17.71 17.14
CA SER A 34 -5.84 16.95 15.89
C SER A 34 -6.27 17.81 14.70
N ALA A 35 -7.31 18.64 14.83
CA ALA A 35 -7.71 19.60 13.79
C ALA A 35 -6.61 20.62 13.46
N TRP A 36 -5.96 21.18 14.50
CA TRP A 36 -4.85 22.11 14.32
C TRP A 36 -3.66 21.47 13.60
N PHE A 37 -3.29 20.24 13.97
CA PHE A 37 -2.24 19.49 13.26
C PHE A 37 -2.57 19.30 11.78
N ARG A 38 -3.82 18.93 11.44
CA ARG A 38 -4.25 18.78 10.04
C ARG A 38 -4.10 20.07 9.24
N GLN A 39 -4.45 21.20 9.85
CA GLN A 39 -4.37 22.50 9.18
C GLN A 39 -2.93 22.96 8.97
N VAL A 40 -2.07 22.87 10.00
CA VAL A 40 -0.68 23.36 9.92
C VAL A 40 0.18 22.50 8.99
N THR A 41 -0.05 21.19 8.99
CA THR A 41 0.73 20.27 8.16
C THR A 41 0.22 20.16 6.72
N GLY A 42 -0.87 20.86 6.38
CA GLY A 42 -1.53 20.72 5.08
C GLY A 42 -2.12 19.32 4.87
N SER A 43 -2.39 18.57 5.94
CA SER A 43 -2.82 17.17 5.84
C SER A 43 -4.11 17.04 5.04
N ASN A 44 -5.00 18.04 5.04
CA ASN A 44 -6.23 17.98 4.24
C ASN A 44 -5.96 17.73 2.75
N HIS A 45 -4.92 18.36 2.18
CA HIS A 45 -4.54 18.13 0.79
C HIS A 45 -3.87 16.76 0.59
N ILE A 46 -3.02 16.37 1.55
CA ILE A 46 -2.34 15.07 1.57
C ILE A 46 -3.37 13.94 1.63
N ASP A 47 -4.33 14.04 2.55
CA ASP A 47 -5.41 13.09 2.79
C ASP A 47 -6.30 12.98 1.55
N ALA A 48 -6.73 14.10 0.96
CA ALA A 48 -7.50 14.10 -0.27
C ALA A 48 -6.74 13.43 -1.43
N THR A 49 -5.44 13.71 -1.55
CA THR A 49 -4.58 13.11 -2.58
C THR A 49 -4.41 11.61 -2.35
N ASN A 50 -4.22 11.19 -1.09
CA ASN A 50 -4.08 9.78 -0.73
C ASN A 50 -5.35 8.99 -1.03
N VAL A 51 -6.52 9.51 -0.64
CA VAL A 51 -7.82 8.88 -0.92
C VAL A 51 -8.04 8.76 -2.42
N ALA A 52 -7.80 9.83 -3.17
CA ALA A 52 -7.94 9.82 -4.63
C ALA A 52 -6.96 8.83 -5.30
N TYR A 53 -5.72 8.78 -4.83
CA TYR A 53 -4.71 7.85 -5.32
C TYR A 53 -5.09 6.38 -5.06
N LEU A 54 -5.49 6.05 -3.83
CA LEU A 54 -5.88 4.70 -3.45
C LEU A 54 -7.14 4.24 -4.19
N ALA A 55 -8.13 5.12 -4.36
CA ALA A 55 -9.32 4.85 -5.17
C ALA A 55 -8.96 4.58 -6.64
N SER A 56 -8.16 5.44 -7.25
CA SER A 56 -7.72 5.24 -8.64
C SER A 56 -6.87 3.97 -8.82
N ALA A 57 -6.02 3.65 -7.85
CA ALA A 57 -5.24 2.41 -7.86
C ALA A 57 -6.13 1.17 -7.71
N ARG A 58 -7.15 1.23 -6.85
CA ARG A 58 -8.16 0.18 -6.68
C ARG A 58 -8.90 -0.07 -7.98
N ASP A 59 -9.45 0.97 -8.60
CA ASP A 59 -10.23 0.86 -9.85
C ASP A 59 -9.38 0.25 -10.98
N TYR A 60 -8.17 0.79 -11.19
CA TYR A 60 -7.22 0.23 -12.16
C TYR A 60 -6.93 -1.26 -11.92
N THR A 61 -6.69 -1.64 -10.65
CA THR A 61 -6.31 -3.01 -10.30
C THR A 61 -7.51 -3.95 -10.41
N ALA A 62 -8.72 -3.50 -10.07
CA ALA A 62 -9.95 -4.27 -10.21
C ALA A 62 -10.31 -4.53 -11.68
N ASP A 63 -10.20 -3.50 -12.54
CA ASP A 63 -10.43 -3.64 -13.98
C ASP A 63 -9.44 -4.63 -14.60
N LEU A 64 -8.15 -4.51 -14.24
CA LEU A 64 -7.13 -5.42 -14.73
C LEU A 64 -7.36 -6.86 -14.23
N LEU A 65 -7.81 -7.02 -12.98
CA LEU A 65 -8.15 -8.32 -12.42
C LEU A 65 -9.32 -8.97 -13.19
N ALA A 66 -10.33 -8.19 -13.58
CA ALA A 66 -11.45 -8.67 -14.39
C ALA A 66 -10.96 -9.19 -15.75
N ILE A 67 -10.17 -8.39 -16.47
CA ILE A 67 -9.56 -8.76 -17.76
C ILE A 67 -8.75 -10.06 -17.65
N LEU A 68 -7.93 -10.19 -16.61
CA LEU A 68 -7.10 -11.38 -16.37
C LEU A 68 -7.96 -12.60 -16.01
N THR A 69 -9.03 -12.40 -15.23
CA THR A 69 -9.96 -13.48 -14.86
C THR A 69 -10.66 -14.04 -16.08
N GLU A 70 -11.19 -13.19 -16.96
CA GLU A 70 -11.84 -13.61 -18.19
C GLU A 70 -10.85 -14.32 -19.12
N SER A 71 -9.64 -13.75 -19.28
CA SER A 71 -8.58 -14.36 -20.10
C SER A 71 -8.19 -15.75 -19.58
N LYS A 72 -8.08 -15.91 -18.26
CA LYS A 72 -7.79 -17.19 -17.61
C LYS A 72 -8.90 -18.22 -17.89
N ILE A 73 -10.16 -17.83 -17.76
CA ILE A 73 -11.31 -18.72 -18.04
C ILE A 73 -11.28 -19.19 -19.49
N VAL A 74 -11.10 -18.28 -20.45
CA VAL A 74 -11.06 -18.62 -21.87
C VAL A 74 -9.89 -19.55 -22.20
N LEU A 75 -8.70 -19.30 -21.62
CA LEU A 75 -7.55 -20.17 -21.80
C LEU A 75 -7.78 -21.58 -21.24
N ALA A 76 -8.43 -21.69 -20.07
CA ALA A 76 -8.78 -22.99 -19.49
C ALA A 76 -9.77 -23.77 -20.39
N VAL A 77 -10.74 -23.08 -21.00
CA VAL A 77 -11.66 -23.69 -21.97
C VAL A 77 -10.92 -24.15 -23.24
N LEU A 78 -10.00 -23.33 -23.76
CA LEU A 78 -9.18 -23.68 -24.92
C LEU A 78 -8.32 -24.92 -24.64
N GLN A 79 -7.66 -24.98 -23.49
CA GLN A 79 -6.87 -26.15 -23.07
C GLN A 79 -7.73 -27.42 -22.97
N SER A 80 -8.89 -27.33 -22.31
CA SER A 80 -9.81 -28.47 -22.16
C SER A 80 -10.33 -28.97 -23.51
N SER A 81 -10.60 -28.07 -24.46
CA SER A 81 -11.10 -28.43 -25.79
C SER A 81 -10.08 -29.16 -26.67
N GLN A 82 -8.78 -29.11 -26.36
CA GLN A 82 -7.76 -29.87 -27.10
C GLN A 82 -7.83 -31.37 -26.81
N GLY A 83 -8.26 -31.78 -25.62
CA GLY A 83 -8.34 -33.20 -25.24
C GLY A 83 -9.44 -34.00 -25.95
N GLY A 84 -10.32 -33.34 -26.71
CA GLY A 84 -11.48 -33.97 -27.36
C GLY A 84 -11.38 -34.16 -28.88
N ILE A 85 -10.27 -33.80 -29.52
CA ILE A 85 -10.14 -33.83 -30.99
C ILE A 85 -8.97 -34.76 -31.38
N SER A 86 -9.28 -36.00 -31.79
CA SER A 86 -8.32 -36.95 -32.37
C SER A 86 -7.82 -36.46 -33.73
N PHE A 87 -6.74 -35.69 -33.85
CA PHE A 87 -6.01 -35.50 -35.13
C PHE A 87 -4.62 -34.87 -34.91
N ILE A 88 -3.56 -35.58 -35.33
CA ILE A 88 -2.12 -35.22 -35.40
C ILE A 88 -1.47 -34.86 -34.04
N VAL A 89 -0.78 -35.85 -33.46
CA VAL A 89 -0.18 -35.81 -32.11
C VAL A 89 0.86 -34.69 -31.93
N ASP A 90 1.77 -34.45 -32.90
CA ASP A 90 2.89 -33.52 -32.69
C ASP A 90 2.48 -32.03 -32.67
N VAL A 91 1.55 -31.62 -33.54
CA VAL A 91 1.06 -30.22 -33.59
C VAL A 91 0.22 -29.89 -32.35
N GLN A 92 -0.50 -30.88 -31.83
CA GLN A 92 -1.35 -30.73 -30.64
C GLN A 92 -0.52 -30.59 -29.36
N VAL A 93 0.59 -31.33 -29.25
CA VAL A 93 1.53 -31.21 -28.12
C VAL A 93 2.16 -29.82 -28.06
N GLN A 94 2.61 -29.28 -29.20
CA GLN A 94 3.21 -27.93 -29.24
C GLN A 94 2.18 -26.84 -28.91
N LEU A 95 0.96 -26.94 -29.45
CA LEU A 95 -0.12 -25.99 -29.19
C LEU A 95 -0.55 -26.03 -27.71
N GLY A 96 -0.65 -27.22 -27.12
CA GLY A 96 -1.00 -27.42 -25.72
C GLY A 96 0.07 -26.86 -24.77
N GLN A 97 1.35 -27.06 -25.09
CA GLN A 97 2.46 -26.47 -24.32
C GLN A 97 2.41 -24.93 -24.32
N ILE A 98 2.15 -24.31 -25.48
CA ILE A 98 2.06 -22.85 -25.57
C ILE A 98 0.84 -22.32 -24.81
N LEU A 99 -0.33 -22.96 -24.94
CA LEU A 99 -1.52 -22.58 -24.15
C LEU A 99 -1.32 -22.78 -22.65
N SER A 100 -0.61 -23.84 -22.22
CA SER A 100 -0.20 -24.05 -20.83
C SER A 100 0.65 -22.91 -20.32
N SER A 101 1.73 -22.60 -21.04
CA SER A 101 2.62 -21.50 -20.69
C SER A 101 1.87 -20.16 -20.58
N LEU A 102 0.96 -19.88 -21.52
CA LEU A 102 0.16 -18.67 -21.52
C LEU A 102 -0.83 -18.62 -20.36
N HIS A 103 -1.50 -19.73 -20.06
CA HIS A 103 -2.38 -19.85 -18.89
C HIS A 103 -1.61 -19.63 -17.59
N ASP A 104 -0.42 -20.19 -17.45
CA ASP A 104 0.41 -20.05 -16.25
C ASP A 104 0.87 -18.60 -16.04
N VAL A 105 1.27 -17.92 -17.11
CA VAL A 105 1.67 -16.50 -17.11
C VAL A 105 0.49 -15.59 -16.73
N ILE A 106 -0.68 -15.82 -17.31
CA ILE A 106 -1.92 -15.10 -16.97
C ILE A 106 -2.32 -15.39 -15.53
N ASN A 107 -2.22 -16.65 -15.08
CA ASN A 107 -2.56 -17.04 -13.71
C ASN A 107 -1.62 -16.38 -12.69
N LEU A 108 -0.32 -16.33 -12.96
CA LEU A 108 0.64 -15.60 -12.12
C LEU A 108 0.28 -14.11 -12.03
N SER A 109 -0.01 -13.49 -13.18
CA SER A 109 -0.39 -12.07 -13.25
C SER A 109 -1.69 -11.81 -12.49
N TRP A 110 -2.66 -12.71 -12.58
CA TRP A 110 -3.91 -12.65 -11.84
C TRP A 110 -3.67 -12.72 -10.32
N GLN A 111 -2.83 -13.65 -9.85
CA GLN A 111 -2.47 -13.75 -8.43
C GLN A 111 -1.78 -12.48 -7.91
N LEU A 112 -0.86 -11.92 -8.69
CA LEU A 112 -0.17 -10.68 -8.36
C LEU A 112 -1.14 -9.49 -8.29
N THR A 113 -2.06 -9.40 -9.26
CA THR A 113 -3.08 -8.35 -9.29
C THR A 113 -4.02 -8.44 -8.08
N LEU A 114 -4.42 -9.66 -7.71
CA LEU A 114 -5.24 -9.89 -6.51
C LEU A 114 -4.50 -9.50 -5.23
N ALA A 115 -3.22 -9.85 -5.12
CA ALA A 115 -2.38 -9.46 -3.98
C ALA A 115 -2.19 -7.93 -3.90
N SER A 116 -2.05 -7.27 -5.06
CA SER A 116 -1.98 -5.82 -5.17
C SER A 116 -3.28 -5.17 -4.69
N LEU A 117 -4.45 -5.67 -5.13
CA LEU A 117 -5.75 -5.16 -4.70
C LEU A 117 -5.92 -5.27 -3.18
N SER A 118 -5.59 -6.44 -2.61
CA SER A 118 -5.60 -6.65 -1.15
C SER A 118 -4.68 -5.67 -0.41
N SER A 119 -3.49 -5.39 -0.96
CA SER A 119 -2.55 -4.43 -0.39
C SER A 119 -3.09 -2.99 -0.41
N ILE A 120 -3.80 -2.60 -1.49
CA ILE A 120 -4.43 -1.29 -1.62
C ILE A 120 -5.58 -1.13 -0.61
N GLU A 121 -6.44 -2.15 -0.45
CA GLU A 121 -7.51 -2.16 0.57
C GLU A 121 -6.92 -2.07 1.98
N PHE A 122 -5.88 -2.85 2.27
CA PHE A 122 -5.19 -2.80 3.55
C PHE A 122 -4.64 -1.40 3.86
N LEU A 123 -4.00 -0.76 2.88
CA LEU A 123 -3.46 0.59 3.02
C LEU A 123 -4.56 1.64 3.24
N SER A 124 -5.71 1.47 2.57
CA SER A 124 -6.90 2.33 2.73
C SER A 124 -7.48 2.22 4.13
N LEU A 125 -7.67 1.00 4.65
CA LEU A 125 -8.13 0.75 6.01
C LEU A 125 -7.16 1.32 7.06
N LEU A 126 -5.85 1.20 6.81
CA LEU A 126 -4.83 1.70 7.71
C LEU A 126 -4.81 3.23 7.76
N LEU A 127 -5.03 3.90 6.62
CA LEU A 127 -5.19 5.35 6.54
C LEU A 127 -6.47 5.82 7.28
N GLU A 128 -7.59 5.15 7.09
CA GLU A 128 -8.85 5.47 7.78
C GLU A 128 -8.74 5.26 9.30
N ALA A 129 -8.15 4.14 9.72
CA ALA A 129 -7.87 3.85 11.12
C ALA A 129 -6.93 4.90 11.75
N SER A 130 -5.97 5.41 10.99
CA SER A 130 -5.14 6.53 11.43
C SER A 130 -5.98 7.77 11.71
N HIS A 131 -6.82 8.20 10.76
CA HIS A 131 -7.66 9.39 10.94
C HIS A 131 -8.61 9.30 12.14
N PHE A 132 -9.21 8.12 12.36
CA PHE A 132 -10.11 7.88 13.48
C PHE A 132 -9.38 7.87 14.83
N SER A 133 -8.21 7.22 14.90
CA SER A 133 -7.50 7.01 16.17
C SER A 133 -6.70 8.21 16.69
N MET A 134 -6.53 9.27 15.89
CA MET A 134 -5.62 10.38 16.21
C MET A 134 -5.91 11.03 17.56
N SER A 135 -7.15 11.47 17.80
CA SER A 135 -7.52 12.18 19.03
C SER A 135 -7.34 11.29 20.27
N VAL A 136 -7.69 10.01 20.17
CA VAL A 136 -7.55 9.04 21.27
C VAL A 136 -6.07 8.78 21.59
N MET A 137 -5.25 8.50 20.57
CA MET A 137 -3.82 8.23 20.76
C MET A 137 -3.07 9.44 21.32
N LEU A 138 -3.38 10.64 20.83
CA LEU A 138 -2.80 11.89 21.31
C LEU A 138 -3.17 12.17 22.78
N THR A 139 -4.42 11.88 23.15
CA THR A 139 -4.90 11.99 24.54
C THR A 139 -4.17 11.01 25.46
N MET A 140 -4.06 9.73 25.07
CA MET A 140 -3.31 8.73 25.84
C MET A 140 -1.84 9.11 26.00
N PHE A 141 -1.22 9.65 24.93
CA PHE A 141 0.15 10.14 24.94
C PHE A 141 0.35 11.23 26.00
N PHE A 142 -0.47 12.28 26.00
CA PHE A 142 -0.32 13.39 26.95
C PHE A 142 -0.67 12.99 28.39
N ILE A 143 -1.66 12.13 28.60
CA ILE A 143 -1.96 11.59 29.94
C ILE A 143 -0.76 10.80 30.48
N SER A 144 -0.20 9.90 29.67
CA SER A 144 0.98 9.11 30.03
C SER A 144 2.18 10.01 30.33
N LEU A 145 2.41 11.05 29.52
CA LEU A 145 3.45 12.03 29.72
C LEU A 145 3.26 12.77 31.07
N GLY A 146 2.04 13.21 31.37
CA GLY A 146 1.69 13.89 32.62
C GLY A 146 1.94 13.03 33.86
N ILE A 147 1.53 11.75 33.80
CA ILE A 147 1.78 10.77 34.86
C ILE A 147 3.30 10.59 35.07
N SER A 148 4.07 10.49 34.00
CA SER A 148 5.53 10.34 34.08
C SER A 148 6.18 11.53 34.81
N VAL A 149 5.77 12.76 34.50
CA VAL A 149 6.29 13.99 35.14
C VAL A 149 5.87 14.06 36.61
N CYS A 150 4.61 13.71 36.93
CA CYS A 150 4.07 13.77 38.28
C CYS A 150 4.83 12.84 39.25
N PHE A 151 5.11 11.60 38.83
CA PHE A 151 5.70 10.58 39.71
C PHE A 151 7.24 10.55 39.73
N TRP A 152 7.92 11.46 39.02
CA TRP A 152 9.38 11.45 38.84
C TRP A 152 10.17 11.40 40.15
N LYS A 153 9.76 12.18 41.17
CA LYS A 153 10.47 12.26 42.48
C LYS A 153 10.05 11.17 43.45
N ARG A 154 8.77 10.77 43.45
CA ARG A 154 8.22 9.85 44.46
C ARG A 154 8.44 8.39 44.10
N TYR A 155 8.33 8.03 42.82
CA TYR A 155 8.45 6.65 42.33
C TYR A 155 9.26 6.60 41.03
N HIS A 156 10.57 6.78 41.15
CA HIS A 156 11.48 6.90 40.01
C HIS A 156 11.36 5.73 39.01
N LYS A 157 11.24 4.48 39.50
CA LYS A 157 11.05 3.29 38.64
C LYS A 157 9.75 3.34 37.82
N ILE A 158 8.64 3.73 38.45
CA ILE A 158 7.33 3.83 37.79
C ILE A 158 7.35 4.97 36.76
N SER A 159 7.91 6.13 37.12
CA SER A 159 8.04 7.27 36.21
C SER A 159 8.87 6.94 34.96
N GLN A 160 9.98 6.20 35.11
CA GLN A 160 10.77 5.71 33.97
C GLN A 160 9.97 4.74 33.09
N MET A 161 9.21 3.81 33.68
CA MET A 161 8.37 2.88 32.93
C MET A 161 7.29 3.61 32.13
N VAL A 162 6.58 4.54 32.77
CA VAL A 162 5.55 5.37 32.10
C VAL A 162 6.17 6.28 31.05
N SER A 163 7.37 6.82 31.28
CA SER A 163 8.10 7.61 30.28
C SER A 163 8.37 6.80 29.02
N LYS A 164 8.78 5.54 29.16
CA LYS A 164 8.97 4.63 28.02
C LYS A 164 7.66 4.37 27.28
N ILE A 165 6.56 4.16 28.01
CA ILE A 165 5.22 3.99 27.41
C ILE A 165 4.81 5.25 26.63
N SER A 166 4.96 6.43 27.23
CA SER A 166 4.68 7.71 26.58
C SER A 166 5.55 7.91 25.33
N ALA A 167 6.84 7.59 25.39
CA ALA A 167 7.73 7.65 24.23
C ALA A 167 7.29 6.69 23.11
N THR A 168 6.89 5.47 23.45
CA THR A 168 6.34 4.50 22.49
C THR A 168 5.03 4.99 21.88
N LEU A 169 4.11 5.54 22.68
CA LEU A 169 2.86 6.15 22.17
C LEU A 169 3.14 7.33 21.23
N GLY A 170 4.09 8.19 21.58
CA GLY A 170 4.51 9.30 20.73
C GLY A 170 5.10 8.82 19.40
N LEU A 171 5.91 7.75 19.44
CA LEU A 171 6.43 7.10 18.22
C LEU A 171 5.29 6.53 17.38
N ILE A 172 4.32 5.85 17.99
CA ILE A 172 3.15 5.30 17.29
C ILE A 172 2.41 6.43 16.59
N VAL A 173 2.03 7.51 17.31
CA VAL A 173 1.36 8.68 16.73
C VAL A 173 2.16 9.24 15.54
N LEU A 174 3.47 9.39 15.70
CA LEU A 174 4.33 9.90 14.64
C LEU A 174 4.31 8.99 13.41
N VAL A 175 4.42 7.68 13.60
CA VAL A 175 4.42 6.71 12.49
C VAL A 175 3.06 6.66 11.80
N THR A 176 1.98 6.53 12.55
CA THR A 176 0.63 6.29 12.00
C THR A 176 -0.01 7.56 11.45
N HIS A 177 0.19 8.72 12.09
CA HIS A 177 -0.50 9.96 11.74
C HIS A 177 0.33 10.91 10.89
N PHE A 178 1.66 10.70 10.80
CA PHE A 178 2.53 11.53 9.98
C PHE A 178 3.28 10.70 8.94
N ILE A 179 4.12 9.74 9.34
CA ILE A 179 4.97 9.02 8.38
C ILE A 179 4.12 8.27 7.35
N LEU A 180 3.07 7.58 7.78
CA LEU A 180 2.23 6.79 6.89
C LEU A 180 1.51 7.66 5.84
N PRO A 181 0.69 8.68 6.19
CA PRO A 181 0.03 9.51 5.18
C PRO A 181 1.02 10.16 4.20
N TYR A 182 2.17 10.60 4.69
CA TYR A 182 3.21 11.20 3.84
C TYR A 182 3.90 10.17 2.95
N SER A 183 4.03 8.92 3.40
CA SER A 183 4.55 7.82 2.58
C SER A 183 3.63 7.50 1.41
N ILE A 184 2.32 7.41 1.68
CA ILE A 184 1.30 7.20 0.62
C ILE A 184 1.34 8.37 -0.36
N TYR A 185 1.39 9.61 0.13
CA TYR A 185 1.41 10.80 -0.71
C TYR A 185 2.65 10.86 -1.60
N SER A 186 3.82 10.55 -1.04
CA SER A 186 5.07 10.49 -1.78
C SER A 186 5.01 9.40 -2.85
N THR A 187 4.43 8.24 -2.52
CA THR A 187 4.19 7.15 -3.48
C THR A 187 3.23 7.60 -4.59
N ALA A 188 2.15 8.30 -4.25
CA ALA A 188 1.20 8.83 -5.22
C ALA A 188 1.86 9.80 -6.21
N MET A 189 2.71 10.71 -5.70
CA MET A 189 3.46 11.65 -6.54
C MET A 189 4.47 10.95 -7.44
N LEU A 190 5.24 9.99 -6.91
CA LEU A 190 6.18 9.21 -7.71
C LEU A 190 5.48 8.35 -8.75
N SER A 191 4.37 7.71 -8.38
CA SER A 191 3.58 6.88 -9.27
C SER A 191 3.05 7.67 -10.47
N LYS A 192 2.51 8.88 -10.22
CA LYS A 192 1.99 9.76 -11.26
C LYS A 192 3.06 10.13 -12.29
N HIS A 193 4.30 10.38 -11.88
CA HIS A 193 5.36 10.86 -12.76
C HIS A 193 6.21 9.74 -13.39
N LEU A 194 6.48 8.67 -12.63
CA LEU A 194 7.42 7.61 -13.03
C LEU A 194 6.73 6.32 -13.49
N LEU A 195 5.57 5.99 -12.92
CA LEU A 195 4.95 4.67 -13.13
C LEU A 195 3.73 4.69 -14.05
N SER A 196 3.08 5.85 -14.23
CA SER A 196 1.89 5.99 -15.08
C SER A 196 2.07 5.45 -16.52
N PRO A 197 3.19 5.73 -17.23
CA PRO A 197 3.41 5.17 -18.56
C PRO A 197 3.43 3.63 -18.55
N HIS A 198 4.10 3.04 -17.56
CA HIS A 198 4.21 1.59 -17.42
C HIS A 198 2.87 0.92 -17.08
N LYS A 199 2.06 1.55 -16.22
CA LYS A 199 0.68 1.09 -15.95
C LYS A 199 -0.16 1.04 -17.22
N SER A 200 -0.09 2.09 -18.04
CA SER A 200 -0.85 2.14 -19.29
C SER A 200 -0.39 1.08 -20.29
N GLU A 201 0.92 0.79 -20.35
CA GLU A 201 1.48 -0.28 -21.20
C GLU A 201 0.99 -1.66 -20.74
N ILE A 202 1.02 -1.92 -19.44
CA ILE A 202 0.53 -3.16 -18.82
C ILE A 202 -0.95 -3.37 -19.14
N TYR A 203 -1.78 -2.38 -18.85
CA TYR A 203 -3.22 -2.45 -19.10
C TYR A 203 -3.54 -2.69 -20.58
N ARG A 204 -2.94 -1.90 -21.48
CA ARG A 204 -3.13 -2.08 -22.93
C ARG A 204 -2.64 -3.43 -23.41
N GLY A 205 -1.54 -3.94 -22.86
CA GLY A 205 -1.00 -5.25 -23.21
C GLY A 205 -1.97 -6.39 -22.88
N TYR A 206 -2.51 -6.40 -21.66
CA TYR A 206 -3.49 -7.41 -21.25
C TYR A 206 -4.86 -7.23 -21.90
N SER A 207 -5.35 -6.00 -22.04
CA SER A 207 -6.60 -5.71 -22.75
C SER A 207 -6.52 -6.12 -24.22
N SER A 208 -5.41 -5.80 -24.91
CA SER A 208 -5.21 -6.24 -26.30
C SER A 208 -5.13 -7.75 -26.43
N PHE A 209 -4.54 -8.45 -25.45
CA PHE A 209 -4.51 -9.90 -25.44
C PHE A 209 -5.91 -10.48 -25.24
N HIS A 210 -6.64 -9.94 -24.26
CA HIS A 210 -8.01 -10.33 -23.96
C HIS A 210 -8.95 -10.18 -25.17
N HIS A 211 -8.87 -9.06 -25.91
CA HIS A 211 -9.67 -8.86 -27.13
C HIS A 211 -9.32 -9.82 -28.28
N GLN A 212 -8.16 -10.47 -28.23
CA GLN A 212 -7.77 -11.48 -29.22
C GLN A 212 -8.19 -12.90 -28.80
N LEU A 213 -8.67 -13.07 -27.57
CA LEU A 213 -9.31 -14.29 -27.12
C LEU A 213 -10.80 -14.29 -27.51
N PRO A 214 -11.41 -15.47 -27.73
CA PRO A 214 -12.82 -15.56 -28.03
C PRO A 214 -13.66 -15.03 -26.86
N GLN A 215 -14.47 -14.00 -27.15
CA GLN A 215 -15.33 -13.38 -26.15
C GLN A 215 -16.67 -14.13 -25.99
N TYR A 216 -17.09 -14.28 -24.73
CA TYR A 216 -18.36 -14.89 -24.36
C TYR A 216 -19.50 -13.88 -24.48
N GLU A 217 -20.20 -13.90 -25.61
CA GLU A 217 -21.44 -13.15 -25.82
C GLU A 217 -22.57 -14.14 -26.12
N GLY A 218 -23.35 -14.50 -25.09
CA GLY A 218 -24.60 -15.24 -25.28
C GLY A 218 -24.49 -16.75 -25.57
N SER A 219 -25.66 -17.41 -25.55
CA SER A 219 -25.86 -18.83 -25.27
C SER A 219 -25.71 -19.81 -26.45
N SER A 220 -25.30 -19.40 -27.65
CA SER A 220 -25.37 -20.31 -28.82
C SER A 220 -24.11 -20.53 -29.66
N ASP A 221 -22.91 -20.09 -29.27
CA ASP A 221 -21.75 -20.28 -30.18
C ASP A 221 -20.37 -20.39 -29.52
N LEU A 222 -20.27 -20.60 -28.20
CA LEU A 222 -18.95 -20.70 -27.54
C LEU A 222 -18.10 -21.85 -28.10
N LYS A 223 -18.73 -23.00 -28.38
CA LYS A 223 -18.04 -24.19 -28.89
C LYS A 223 -17.44 -23.93 -30.28
N ASP A 224 -18.16 -23.24 -31.15
CA ASP A 224 -17.70 -22.99 -32.51
C ASP A 224 -16.72 -21.81 -32.56
N LYS A 225 -16.86 -20.80 -31.68
CA LYS A 225 -15.83 -19.78 -31.44
C LYS A 225 -14.53 -20.37 -30.91
N VAL A 226 -14.61 -21.31 -29.96
CA VAL A 226 -13.45 -22.03 -29.41
C VAL A 226 -12.77 -22.86 -30.50
N LYS A 227 -13.54 -23.60 -31.32
CA LYS A 227 -13.01 -24.34 -32.46
C LYS A 227 -12.36 -23.42 -33.50
N GLY A 228 -13.01 -22.33 -33.88
CA GLY A 228 -12.49 -21.36 -34.85
C GLY A 228 -11.18 -20.71 -34.38
N THR A 229 -11.11 -20.37 -33.09
CA THR A 229 -9.88 -19.87 -32.45
C THR A 229 -8.79 -20.94 -32.44
N MET A 230 -9.13 -22.19 -32.10
CA MET A 230 -8.19 -23.31 -32.13
C MET A 230 -7.62 -23.56 -33.53
N SER A 231 -8.47 -23.49 -34.56
CA SER A 231 -8.05 -23.59 -35.97
C SER A 231 -7.14 -22.43 -36.38
N TYR A 232 -7.49 -21.19 -36.06
CA TYR A 232 -6.65 -20.02 -36.32
C TYR A 232 -5.26 -20.15 -35.70
N PHE A 233 -5.20 -20.64 -34.46
CA PHE A 233 -3.98 -20.87 -33.72
C PHE A 233 -3.16 -22.05 -34.25
N LYS A 234 -3.82 -23.09 -34.75
CA LYS A 234 -3.17 -24.22 -35.42
C LYS A 234 -2.50 -23.79 -36.73
N ASP A 235 -3.13 -22.89 -37.47
CA ASP A 235 -2.61 -22.42 -38.77
C ASP A 235 -1.48 -21.38 -38.58
N LYS A 236 -1.33 -20.80 -37.38
CA LYS A 236 -0.35 -19.76 -37.07
C LYS A 236 0.33 -19.95 -35.69
N PRO A 237 1.05 -21.07 -35.46
CA PRO A 237 1.65 -21.37 -34.15
C PRO A 237 2.74 -20.37 -33.73
N GLU A 238 3.46 -19.76 -34.68
CA GLU A 238 4.46 -18.73 -34.40
C GLU A 238 3.85 -17.47 -33.76
N HIS A 239 2.61 -17.13 -34.12
CA HIS A 239 1.92 -15.98 -33.53
C HIS A 239 1.58 -16.23 -32.05
N LEU A 240 1.23 -17.48 -31.71
CA LEU A 240 0.99 -17.91 -30.33
C LEU A 240 2.28 -17.92 -29.49
N GLY A 241 3.38 -18.40 -30.06
CA GLY A 241 4.69 -18.37 -29.40
C GLY A 241 5.13 -16.94 -29.06
N LYS A 242 5.04 -16.02 -30.04
CA LYS A 242 5.32 -14.59 -29.83
C LYS A 242 4.40 -13.95 -28.79
N HIS A 243 3.15 -14.39 -28.72
CA HIS A 243 2.21 -13.94 -27.69
C HIS A 243 2.60 -14.41 -26.30
N SER A 244 2.97 -15.68 -26.15
CA SER A 244 3.44 -16.19 -24.86
C SER A 244 4.69 -15.45 -24.38
N GLU A 245 5.64 -15.19 -25.28
CA GLU A 245 6.84 -14.41 -24.96
C GLU A 245 6.50 -12.97 -24.56
N LYS A 246 5.64 -12.30 -25.34
CA LYS A 246 5.19 -10.93 -25.04
C LYS A 246 4.43 -10.85 -23.72
N MET A 247 3.56 -11.82 -23.43
CA MET A 247 2.82 -11.89 -22.16
C MET A 247 3.77 -12.16 -21.00
N SER A 248 4.76 -13.05 -21.16
CA SER A 248 5.77 -13.32 -20.12
C SER A 248 6.56 -12.05 -19.78
N ALA A 249 7.00 -11.30 -20.80
CA ALA A 249 7.67 -10.01 -20.61
C ALA A 249 6.76 -8.98 -19.94
N LEU A 250 5.48 -8.94 -20.32
CA LEU A 250 4.48 -8.06 -19.71
C LEU A 250 4.21 -8.41 -18.25
N SER A 251 4.15 -9.70 -17.91
CA SER A 251 4.00 -10.20 -16.54
C SER A 251 5.21 -9.87 -15.68
N ALA A 252 6.43 -9.96 -16.23
CA ALA A 252 7.64 -9.53 -15.54
C ALA A 252 7.62 -8.01 -15.26
N LYS A 253 7.19 -7.19 -16.24
CA LYS A 253 6.96 -5.76 -16.04
C LYS A 253 5.89 -5.49 -14.98
N HIS A 254 4.78 -6.24 -15.00
CA HIS A 254 3.70 -6.10 -14.04
C HIS A 254 4.14 -6.45 -12.62
N LEU A 255 4.86 -7.55 -12.44
CA LEU A 255 5.47 -7.93 -11.18
C LEU A 255 6.40 -6.83 -10.65
N THR A 256 7.27 -6.31 -11.52
CA THR A 256 8.21 -5.23 -11.16
C THR A 256 7.45 -3.99 -10.71
N LEU A 257 6.40 -3.60 -11.45
CA LEU A 257 5.58 -2.44 -11.12
C LEU A 257 4.88 -2.63 -9.76
N ILE A 258 4.20 -3.75 -9.54
CA ILE A 258 3.51 -4.03 -8.26
C ILE A 258 4.51 -4.03 -7.10
N PHE A 259 5.65 -4.71 -7.28
CA PHE A 259 6.69 -4.80 -6.26
C PHE A 259 7.26 -3.41 -5.93
N VAL A 260 7.55 -2.60 -6.93
CA VAL A 260 8.10 -1.26 -6.73
C VAL A 260 7.07 -0.33 -6.09
N GLU A 261 5.84 -0.33 -6.58
CA GLU A 261 4.83 0.67 -6.22
C GLU A 261 4.14 0.39 -4.88
N TYR A 262 3.71 -0.85 -4.65
CA TYR A 262 2.86 -1.15 -3.50
C TYR A 262 3.62 -1.79 -2.34
N LEU A 263 4.84 -2.29 -2.58
CA LEU A 263 5.68 -2.87 -1.53
C LEU A 263 6.93 -2.02 -1.27
N PHE A 264 7.77 -1.81 -2.27
CA PHE A 264 9.08 -1.20 -2.08
C PHE A 264 8.99 0.30 -1.76
N MET A 265 8.26 1.10 -2.55
CA MET A 265 8.16 2.55 -2.35
C MET A 265 7.62 2.90 -0.95
N PRO A 266 6.46 2.38 -0.50
CA PRO A 266 5.90 2.76 0.79
C PRO A 266 6.84 2.38 1.95
N LEU A 267 7.46 1.18 1.90
CA LEU A 267 8.40 0.72 2.91
C LEU A 267 9.71 1.52 2.91
N PHE A 268 10.24 1.81 1.73
CA PHE A 268 11.45 2.62 1.57
C PHE A 268 11.24 4.04 2.13
N ILE A 269 10.09 4.66 1.82
CA ILE A 269 9.76 6.00 2.29
C ILE A 269 9.54 6.00 3.81
N ILE A 270 8.83 5.00 4.37
CA ILE A 270 8.69 4.84 5.82
C ILE A 270 10.06 4.71 6.49
N TYR A 271 10.92 3.84 5.96
CA TYR A 271 12.27 3.64 6.47
C TYR A 271 13.09 4.94 6.43
N PHE A 272 13.01 5.67 5.32
CA PHE A 272 13.69 6.93 5.13
C PHE A 272 13.22 7.98 6.16
N PHE A 273 11.92 8.13 6.38
CA PHE A 273 11.39 9.04 7.40
C PHE A 273 11.78 8.64 8.82
N ILE A 274 11.79 7.35 9.16
CA ILE A 274 12.28 6.87 10.46
C ILE A 274 13.77 7.18 10.64
N ARG A 275 14.58 7.02 9.60
CA ARG A 275 16.00 7.39 9.63
C ARG A 275 16.21 8.88 9.83
N LEU A 276 15.46 9.72 9.11
CA LEU A 276 15.53 11.18 9.23
C LEU A 276 15.14 11.65 10.63
N THR A 277 14.04 11.14 11.18
CA THR A 277 13.60 11.49 12.54
C THR A 277 14.65 11.10 13.60
N LYS A 278 15.27 9.93 13.46
CA LYS A 278 16.36 9.49 14.35
C LYS A 278 17.61 10.37 14.24
N GLN A 279 18.02 10.74 13.02
CA GLN A 279 19.16 11.62 12.81
C GLN A 279 18.89 13.04 13.32
N GLY A 280 17.70 13.58 13.07
CA GLY A 280 17.28 14.86 13.62
C GLY A 280 17.34 14.87 15.15
N PHE A 281 16.82 13.84 15.80
CA PHE A 281 16.86 13.71 17.25
C PHE A 281 18.29 13.62 17.81
N ASN A 282 19.17 12.85 17.15
CA ASN A 282 20.57 12.74 17.55
C ASN A 282 21.35 14.04 17.36
N SER A 283 21.10 14.79 16.28
CA SER A 283 21.74 16.08 16.02
C SER A 283 21.36 17.14 17.05
N LEU A 284 20.09 17.17 17.46
CA LEU A 284 19.57 18.04 18.53
C LEU A 284 20.14 17.69 19.91
N LEU A 285 20.42 16.41 20.18
CA LEU A 285 21.04 15.98 21.44
C LEU A 285 22.55 16.30 21.50
N LEU A 286 23.25 16.32 20.36
CA LEU A 286 24.69 16.63 20.30
C LEU A 286 25.00 18.13 20.43
N HIS A 287 24.06 19.02 20.11
CA HIS A 287 24.18 20.47 20.37
C HIS A 287 23.87 20.89 21.82
N ARG A 288 23.55 19.93 22.70
CA ARG A 288 23.27 20.18 24.14
C ARG A 288 24.36 19.65 25.09
N LYS A 289 25.51 19.21 24.56
CA LYS A 289 26.73 18.99 25.33
C LYS A 289 27.72 20.11 25.04
#